data_AF-A0A6A4PK02-F1
#
_entry.id   AF-A0A6A4PK02-F1
#
_cell.length_a   1.000
_cell.length_b   1.000
_cell.length_c   1.000
_cell.angle_alpha   90.00
_cell.angle_beta   90.00
_cell.angle_gamma   90.00
#
_symmetry.space_group_name_H-M   'P 1'
#
loop_
_entity.id
_entity.type
_entity.pdbx_description
1 polymer ?
#
loop_
_entity_poly.entity_id
_entity_poly.type
_entity_poly.pdbx_seq_one_letter_code
_entity_poly.pdbx_strand_id
1 'polypeptide(L)'
;MSSIRLEAKQQYTTPVLVLGYALCSSLLAIINKYAITQFNYPGLLTALQYLTSALGVYLLGKLGFLQHDPFTIATAKKFFPAAFVFYLAIFTNTNLLRHANVDTFIVFRSLTPLLVAIADTVFRNQPVPSKFTFLSLVVILSGAVGYVSTDSAFTLTAYSWAFAYLVTITTEMVYIKHMVMNLGLNTWGFVFYNNLLSLMMAPFFWFLTGENVEVVDALRSTSGNLFDFSAFAAVSLSCVFGLLISFFGFAARKAVSATAFTVTGVVNKFLTVAINVSIWDKHASPVGLVCLLFTIVGGVLYQQSVTGPANAPPPQQREAIPLVSKQGDIENDIDNDNLTGEKSRKG
;
A
#
# COMPACT_ATOMS: atom_id res chain seq x y z
N MET A 1 27.22 26.37 22.49
CA MET A 1 26.53 25.09 22.79
C MET A 1 25.71 24.70 21.57
N SER A 2 26.27 23.89 20.68
CA SER A 2 25.57 23.34 19.54
C SER A 2 24.76 22.13 20.02
N SER A 3 23.44 22.22 19.93
CA SER A 3 22.56 21.07 20.12
C SER A 3 22.84 20.08 19.00
N ILE A 4 23.56 19.01 19.34
CA ILE A 4 23.68 17.79 18.54
C ILE A 4 22.26 17.27 18.35
N ARG A 5 21.64 17.57 17.22
CA ARG A 5 20.42 16.91 16.77
C ARG A 5 20.76 15.44 16.61
N LEU A 6 20.31 14.64 17.56
CA LEU A 6 20.29 13.20 17.49
C LEU A 6 19.34 12.82 16.35
N GLU A 7 19.82 12.83 15.10
CA GLU A 7 19.12 12.17 13.99
C GLU A 7 19.21 10.66 14.21
N ALA A 8 18.39 10.15 15.14
CA ALA A 8 18.09 8.74 15.22
C ALA A 8 17.29 8.39 13.96
N LYS A 9 17.99 8.07 12.87
CA LYS A 9 17.40 7.48 11.67
C LYS A 9 16.76 6.17 12.13
N GLN A 10 15.45 6.18 12.36
CA GLN A 10 14.71 5.04 12.89
C GLN A 10 14.71 3.93 11.85
N GLN A 11 15.74 3.09 11.90
CA GLN A 11 16.06 2.14 10.85
C GLN A 11 15.36 0.82 11.17
N TYR A 12 14.09 0.72 10.78
CA TYR A 12 13.33 -0.52 10.87
C TYR A 12 13.97 -1.58 9.97
N THR A 13 14.12 -2.80 10.48
CA THR A 13 14.63 -3.91 9.67
C THR A 13 13.55 -4.34 8.66
N THR A 14 13.97 -4.64 7.42
CA THR A 14 13.07 -5.06 6.34
C THR A 14 12.10 -6.20 6.72
N PRO A 15 12.53 -7.24 7.47
CA PRO A 15 11.61 -8.30 7.92
C PRO A 15 10.48 -7.78 8.83
N VAL A 16 10.77 -6.83 9.73
CA VAL A 16 9.76 -6.26 10.63
C VAL A 16 8.70 -5.49 9.85
N LEU A 17 9.10 -4.74 8.82
CA LEU A 17 8.16 -3.99 7.97
C LEU A 17 7.25 -4.92 7.17
N VAL A 18 7.82 -6.00 6.64
CA VAL A 18 7.11 -7.03 5.87
C VAL A 18 6.13 -7.80 6.76
N LEU A 19 6.57 -8.27 7.93
CA LEU A 19 5.71 -8.97 8.88
C LEU A 19 4.63 -8.05 9.44
N GLY A 20 4.97 -6.80 9.77
CA GLY A 20 4.02 -5.79 10.22
C GLY A 20 2.93 -5.54 9.18
N TYR A 21 3.30 -5.42 7.89
CA TYR A 21 2.34 -5.28 6.80
C TYR A 21 1.42 -6.50 6.67
N ALA A 22 1.97 -7.72 6.69
CA ALA A 22 1.17 -8.94 6.59
C ALA A 22 0.17 -9.08 7.76
N LEU A 23 0.64 -8.89 9.00
CA LEU A 23 -0.20 -8.98 10.19
C LEU A 23 -1.29 -7.91 10.18
N CYS A 24 -0.94 -6.64 9.91
CA CYS A 24 -1.91 -5.57 9.84
C CYS A 24 -2.95 -5.81 8.74
N SER A 25 -2.53 -6.33 7.58
CA SER A 25 -3.45 -6.55 6.47
C SER A 25 -4.45 -7.67 6.76
N SER A 26 -4.00 -8.77 7.36
CA SER A 26 -4.88 -9.87 7.75
C SER A 26 -5.82 -9.46 8.88
N LEU A 27 -5.31 -8.81 9.93
CA LEU A 27 -6.11 -8.41 11.09
C LEU A 27 -7.14 -7.34 10.73
N LEU A 28 -6.75 -6.34 9.92
CA LEU A 28 -7.67 -5.28 9.50
C LEU A 28 -8.87 -5.82 8.73
N ALA A 29 -8.72 -6.89 7.94
CA ALA A 29 -9.85 -7.51 7.24
C ALA A 29 -10.90 -8.05 8.23
N ILE A 30 -10.46 -8.71 9.31
CA ILE A 30 -11.35 -9.21 10.38
C ILE A 30 -11.98 -8.06 11.13
N ILE A 31 -11.15 -7.10 11.57
CA ILE A 31 -11.57 -5.96 12.38
C ILE A 31 -12.59 -5.13 11.62
N ASN A 32 -12.37 -4.86 10.33
CA ASN A 32 -13.32 -4.14 9.49
C ASN A 32 -14.63 -4.92 9.35
N LYS A 33 -14.56 -6.25 9.16
CA LYS A 33 -15.76 -7.06 9.04
C LYS A 33 -16.58 -7.06 10.34
N TYR A 34 -15.93 -7.22 11.48
CA TYR A 34 -16.56 -7.10 12.80
C TYR A 34 -17.12 -5.69 13.03
N ALA A 35 -16.35 -4.64 12.74
CA ALA A 35 -16.81 -3.26 12.84
C ALA A 35 -18.06 -3.02 12.00
N ILE A 36 -18.15 -3.56 10.78
CA ILE A 36 -19.35 -3.44 9.94
C ILE A 36 -20.57 -4.13 10.56
N THR A 37 -20.41 -5.22 11.33
CA THR A 37 -21.54 -5.85 12.03
C THR A 37 -22.11 -4.99 13.16
N GLN A 38 -21.29 -4.15 13.77
CA GLN A 38 -21.68 -3.24 14.86
C GLN A 38 -22.01 -1.83 14.35
N PHE A 39 -21.38 -1.43 13.25
CA PHE A 39 -21.41 -0.11 12.63
C PHE A 39 -21.52 -0.28 11.11
N ASN A 40 -22.75 -0.46 10.62
CA ASN A 40 -23.04 -0.82 9.24
C ASN A 40 -22.91 0.35 8.24
N TYR A 41 -21.80 1.09 8.31
CA TYR A 41 -21.49 2.22 7.43
C TYR A 41 -20.05 2.09 6.91
N PRO A 42 -19.80 1.24 5.89
CA PRO A 42 -18.46 0.98 5.38
C PRO A 42 -17.75 2.21 4.82
N GLY A 43 -18.49 3.12 4.17
CA GLY A 43 -17.94 4.37 3.65
C GLY A 43 -17.48 5.29 4.77
N LEU A 44 -18.32 5.49 5.78
CA LEU A 44 -18.02 6.29 6.96
C LEU A 44 -16.88 5.68 7.79
N LEU A 45 -16.86 4.35 7.97
CA LEU A 45 -15.76 3.66 8.66
C LEU A 45 -14.42 3.94 7.97
N THR A 46 -14.39 3.85 6.65
CA THR A 46 -13.19 4.13 5.85
C THR A 46 -12.78 5.61 5.97
N ALA A 47 -13.74 6.54 5.94
CA ALA A 47 -13.48 7.96 6.15
C ALA A 47 -12.88 8.25 7.55
N LEU A 48 -13.38 7.57 8.59
CA LEU A 48 -12.84 7.66 9.95
C LEU A 48 -11.42 7.10 10.05
N GLN A 49 -11.09 6.02 9.34
CA GLN A 49 -9.72 5.51 9.25
C GLN A 49 -8.78 6.53 8.59
N TYR A 50 -9.20 7.17 7.49
CA TYR A 50 -8.42 8.22 6.82
C TYR A 50 -8.23 9.45 7.71
N LEU A 51 -9.30 9.90 8.37
CA LEU A 51 -9.26 11.00 9.31
C LEU A 51 -8.29 10.72 10.46
N THR A 52 -8.42 9.55 11.10
CA THR A 52 -7.55 9.15 12.21
C THR A 52 -6.11 9.04 11.77
N SER A 53 -5.87 8.52 10.56
CA SER A 53 -4.51 8.39 10.03
C SER A 53 -3.87 9.74 9.70
N ALA A 54 -4.59 10.63 9.03
CA ALA A 54 -4.10 11.97 8.68
C ALA A 54 -3.89 12.83 9.94
N LEU A 55 -4.87 12.83 10.85
CA LEU A 55 -4.80 13.58 12.10
C LEU A 55 -3.72 13.03 13.03
N GLY A 56 -3.61 11.70 13.14
CA GLY A 56 -2.59 11.03 13.95
C GLY A 56 -1.19 11.42 13.50
N VAL A 57 -0.92 11.39 12.18
CA VAL A 57 0.39 11.82 11.66
C VAL A 57 0.63 13.31 11.91
N TYR A 58 -0.36 14.17 11.69
CA TYR A 58 -0.23 15.61 11.93
C TYR A 58 0.05 15.95 13.41
N LEU A 59 -0.71 15.35 14.34
CA LEU A 59 -0.58 15.60 15.77
C LEU A 59 0.74 15.04 16.33
N LEU A 60 1.08 13.79 16.00
CA LEU A 60 2.34 13.18 16.43
C LEU A 60 3.55 13.91 15.81
N GLY A 61 3.40 14.44 14.59
CA GLY A 61 4.40 15.30 13.96
C GLY A 61 4.60 16.62 14.70
N LYS A 62 3.50 17.29 15.07
CA LYS A 62 3.54 18.54 15.84
C LYS A 62 4.13 18.35 17.24
N LEU A 63 3.88 17.20 17.87
CA LEU A 63 4.45 16.82 19.17
C LEU A 63 5.91 16.37 19.09
N GLY A 64 6.48 16.24 17.87
CA GLY A 64 7.86 15.82 17.67
C GLY A 64 8.11 14.31 17.82
N PHE A 65 7.07 13.49 17.93
CA PHE A 65 7.18 12.03 18.02
C PHE A 65 7.49 11.37 16.67
N LEU A 66 7.19 12.04 15.56
CA LEU A 66 7.53 11.58 14.22
C LEU A 66 7.92 12.74 13.31
N GLN A 67 8.62 12.42 12.22
CA GLN A 67 8.92 13.37 11.15
C GLN A 67 8.11 13.02 9.92
N HIS A 68 7.29 13.95 9.45
CA HIS A 68 6.60 13.87 8.17
C HIS A 68 6.95 15.09 7.32
N ASP A 69 6.91 14.92 6.00
CA ASP A 69 7.14 16.03 5.07
C ASP A 69 6.05 17.11 5.21
N PRO A 70 6.41 18.40 5.08
CA PRO A 70 5.42 19.48 5.14
C PRO A 70 4.41 19.35 4.00
N PHE A 71 3.18 19.77 4.28
CA PHE A 71 2.14 19.81 3.27
C PHE A 71 2.43 20.92 2.27
N THR A 72 2.51 20.57 0.98
CA THR A 72 2.58 21.52 -0.12
C THR A 72 1.57 21.13 -1.19
N ILE A 73 0.89 22.13 -1.75
CA ILE A 73 -0.10 21.92 -2.81
C ILE A 73 0.57 21.30 -4.05
N ALA A 74 1.82 21.63 -4.32
CA ALA A 74 2.58 21.08 -5.45
C ALA A 74 2.75 19.55 -5.32
N THR A 75 3.17 19.06 -4.15
CA THR A 75 3.28 17.62 -3.88
C THR A 75 1.90 16.96 -3.86
N ALA A 76 0.89 17.62 -3.27
CA ALA A 76 -0.47 17.11 -3.24
C ALA A 76 -1.03 16.89 -4.65
N LYS A 77 -0.85 17.84 -5.57
CA LYS A 77 -1.25 17.71 -6.98
C LYS A 77 -0.55 16.56 -7.69
N LYS A 78 0.76 16.35 -7.42
CA LYS A 78 1.52 15.24 -7.99
C LYS A 78 1.06 13.88 -7.44
N PHE A 79 0.71 13.80 -6.16
CA PHE A 79 0.26 12.56 -5.52
C PHE A 79 -1.24 12.27 -5.69
N PHE A 80 -2.05 13.28 -6.02
CA PHE A 80 -3.49 13.17 -6.14
C PHE A 80 -3.96 12.03 -7.05
N PRO A 81 -3.41 11.79 -8.26
CA PRO A 81 -3.85 10.67 -9.09
C PRO A 81 -3.63 9.31 -8.41
N ALA A 82 -2.61 9.19 -7.56
CA ALA A 82 -2.34 7.96 -6.82
C ALA A 82 -3.34 7.76 -5.69
N ALA A 83 -3.61 8.81 -4.91
CA ALA A 83 -4.65 8.79 -3.89
C ALA A 83 -6.04 8.54 -4.50
N PHE A 84 -6.30 9.06 -5.70
CA PHE A 84 -7.55 8.84 -6.42
C PHE A 84 -7.74 7.38 -6.84
N VAL A 85 -6.73 6.79 -7.48
CA VAL A 85 -6.79 5.37 -7.88
C VAL A 85 -6.84 4.45 -6.65
N PHE A 86 -6.11 4.78 -5.58
CA PHE A 86 -6.21 4.07 -4.30
C PHE A 86 -7.63 4.09 -3.72
N TYR A 87 -8.25 5.27 -3.69
CA TYR A 87 -9.64 5.40 -3.24
C TYR A 87 -10.60 4.59 -4.12
N LEU A 88 -10.44 4.67 -5.45
CA LEU A 88 -11.27 3.95 -6.40
C LEU A 88 -11.13 2.42 -6.26
N ALA A 89 -9.93 1.93 -5.95
CA ALA A 89 -9.71 0.52 -5.65
C ALA A 89 -10.46 0.08 -4.39
N ILE A 90 -10.56 0.93 -3.36
CA ILE A 90 -11.33 0.64 -2.14
C ILE A 90 -12.84 0.71 -2.41
N PHE A 91 -13.28 1.70 -3.19
CA PHE A 91 -14.69 1.84 -3.57
C PHE A 91 -15.20 0.65 -4.39
N THR A 92 -14.46 0.23 -5.41
CA THR A 92 -14.82 -0.92 -6.24
C THR A 92 -14.75 -2.23 -5.44
N ASN A 93 -13.78 -2.38 -4.54
CA ASN A 93 -13.71 -3.50 -3.60
C ASN A 93 -14.95 -3.59 -2.70
N THR A 94 -15.35 -2.46 -2.09
CA THR A 94 -16.50 -2.41 -1.19
C THR A 94 -17.79 -2.80 -1.93
N ASN A 95 -17.97 -2.30 -3.15
CA ASN A 95 -19.13 -2.68 -3.96
C ASN A 95 -19.06 -4.13 -4.45
N LEU A 96 -17.88 -4.67 -4.73
CA LEU A 96 -17.72 -6.10 -5.02
C LEU A 96 -18.19 -6.95 -3.82
N LEU A 97 -17.68 -6.67 -2.62
CA LEU A 97 -18.03 -7.44 -1.41
C LEU A 97 -19.49 -7.28 -0.98
N ARG A 98 -20.18 -6.22 -1.42
CA ARG A 98 -21.63 -6.06 -1.22
C ARG A 98 -22.44 -7.06 -2.06
N HIS A 99 -21.94 -7.46 -3.22
CA HIS A 99 -22.65 -8.31 -4.18
C HIS A 99 -22.06 -9.72 -4.31
N ALA A 100 -20.85 -9.95 -3.81
CA ALA A 100 -20.12 -11.22 -3.90
C ALA A 100 -19.60 -11.69 -2.54
N ASN A 101 -19.29 -12.98 -2.45
CA ASN A 101 -18.56 -13.51 -1.30
C ASN A 101 -17.07 -13.09 -1.35
N VAL A 102 -16.36 -13.29 -0.24
CA VAL A 102 -14.94 -12.94 -0.10
C VAL A 102 -14.07 -13.78 -1.04
N ASP A 103 -14.48 -15.01 -1.36
CA ASP A 103 -13.72 -15.93 -2.21
C ASP A 103 -13.65 -15.43 -3.66
N THR A 104 -14.75 -14.90 -4.20
CA THR A 104 -14.79 -14.25 -5.53
C THR A 104 -13.83 -13.07 -5.57
N PHE A 105 -13.80 -12.25 -4.51
CA PHE A 105 -12.80 -11.18 -4.38
C PHE A 105 -11.36 -11.71 -4.44
N ILE A 106 -11.06 -12.79 -3.72
CA ILE A 106 -9.70 -13.35 -3.68
C ILE A 106 -9.30 -13.91 -5.05
N VAL A 107 -10.20 -14.60 -5.75
CA VAL A 107 -9.94 -15.14 -7.10
C VAL A 107 -9.61 -14.02 -8.07
N PHE A 108 -10.45 -12.98 -8.15
CA PHE A 108 -10.20 -11.85 -9.04
C PHE A 108 -8.92 -11.11 -8.67
N ARG A 109 -8.64 -10.89 -7.38
CA ARG A 109 -7.36 -10.29 -6.93
C ARG A 109 -6.15 -11.17 -7.24
N SER A 110 -6.34 -12.48 -7.44
CA SER A 110 -5.25 -13.38 -7.86
C SER A 110 -4.97 -13.31 -9.37
N LEU A 111 -5.87 -12.72 -10.17
CA LEU A 111 -5.64 -12.41 -11.58
C LEU A 111 -4.78 -11.15 -11.79
N THR A 112 -4.56 -10.31 -10.77
CA THR A 112 -3.76 -9.07 -10.89
C THR A 112 -2.39 -9.27 -11.56
N PRO A 113 -1.58 -10.32 -11.26
CA PRO A 113 -0.31 -10.55 -11.95
C PRO A 113 -0.43 -10.72 -13.47
N LEU A 114 -1.55 -11.25 -13.97
CA LEU A 114 -1.82 -11.39 -15.40
C LEU A 114 -1.92 -10.02 -16.06
N LEU A 115 -2.69 -9.11 -15.47
CA LEU A 115 -2.85 -7.76 -15.99
C LEU A 115 -1.56 -6.95 -15.87
N VAL A 116 -0.83 -7.09 -14.76
CA VAL A 116 0.50 -6.45 -14.60
C VAL A 116 1.46 -6.93 -15.68
N ALA A 117 1.55 -8.25 -15.91
CA ALA A 117 2.42 -8.80 -16.94
C ALA A 117 2.07 -8.28 -18.34
N ILE A 118 0.78 -8.24 -18.68
CA ILE A 118 0.31 -7.67 -19.96
C ILE A 118 0.67 -6.18 -20.06
N ALA A 119 0.44 -5.41 -18.99
CA ALA A 119 0.75 -3.99 -18.96
C ALA A 119 2.25 -3.72 -19.11
N ASP A 120 3.11 -4.50 -18.46
CA ASP A 120 4.57 -4.37 -18.58
C ASP A 120 5.06 -4.74 -20.00
N THR A 121 4.50 -5.79 -20.62
CA THR A 121 4.87 -6.17 -22.00
C THR A 121 4.38 -5.13 -23.03
N VAL A 122 3.13 -4.66 -22.92
CA VAL A 122 2.52 -3.77 -23.91
C VAL A 122 2.98 -2.32 -23.77
N PHE A 123 3.02 -1.78 -22.55
CA PHE A 123 3.31 -0.35 -22.34
C PHE A 123 4.79 -0.06 -22.10
N ARG A 124 5.56 -1.01 -21.56
CA ARG A 124 6.96 -0.79 -21.18
C ARG A 124 7.96 -1.53 -22.06
N ASN A 125 7.49 -2.15 -23.16
CA ASN A 125 8.27 -2.95 -24.11
C ASN A 125 9.23 -3.94 -23.40
N GLN A 126 8.81 -4.47 -22.25
CA GLN A 126 9.60 -5.46 -21.52
C GLN A 126 9.57 -6.81 -22.26
N PRO A 127 10.65 -7.61 -22.18
CA PRO A 127 10.69 -8.92 -22.83
C PRO A 127 9.52 -9.81 -22.37
N VAL A 128 9.04 -10.63 -23.31
CA VAL A 128 7.91 -11.55 -23.10
C VAL A 128 8.17 -12.46 -21.88
N PRO A 129 7.15 -12.80 -21.08
CA PRO A 129 7.34 -13.58 -19.86
C PRO A 129 8.05 -14.91 -20.14
N SER A 130 8.93 -15.33 -19.22
CA SER A 130 9.59 -16.64 -19.32
C SER A 130 8.57 -17.78 -19.38
N LYS A 131 8.94 -18.94 -19.94
CA LYS A 131 8.05 -20.12 -20.02
C LYS A 131 7.43 -20.50 -18.67
N PHE A 132 8.20 -20.37 -17.58
CA PHE A 132 7.71 -20.57 -16.20
C PHE A 132 6.69 -19.52 -15.77
N THR A 133 6.93 -18.25 -16.12
CA THR A 133 5.98 -17.15 -15.86
C THR A 133 4.69 -17.36 -16.65
N PHE A 134 4.79 -17.74 -17.93
CA PHE A 134 3.61 -18.06 -18.73
C PHE A 134 2.80 -19.22 -18.14
N LEU A 135 3.45 -20.32 -17.76
CA LEU A 135 2.79 -21.46 -17.13
C LEU A 135 2.06 -21.06 -15.84
N SER A 136 2.68 -20.25 -14.99
CA SER A 136 2.05 -19.78 -13.75
C SER A 136 0.80 -18.92 -14.01
N LEU A 137 0.82 -18.07 -15.05
CA LEU A 137 -0.32 -17.27 -15.47
C LEU A 137 -1.47 -18.14 -15.97
N VAL A 138 -1.16 -19.23 -16.69
CA VAL A 138 -2.15 -20.23 -17.11
C VAL A 138 -2.78 -20.93 -15.91
N VAL A 139 -2.00 -21.28 -14.87
CA VAL A 139 -2.52 -21.88 -13.63
C VAL A 139 -3.44 -20.92 -12.88
N ILE A 140 -3.08 -19.64 -12.81
CA ILE A 140 -3.95 -18.60 -12.22
C ILE A 140 -5.28 -18.52 -12.98
N LEU A 141 -5.20 -18.45 -14.31
CA LEU A 141 -6.38 -18.32 -15.16
C LEU A 141 -7.29 -19.56 -15.09
N SER A 142 -6.71 -20.77 -15.10
CA SER A 142 -7.49 -22.01 -15.01
C SER A 142 -8.20 -22.16 -13.66
N GLY A 143 -7.53 -21.82 -12.56
CA GLY A 143 -8.17 -21.78 -11.24
C GLY A 143 -9.30 -20.76 -11.18
N ALA A 144 -9.13 -19.59 -11.79
CA ALA A 144 -10.19 -18.57 -11.82
C ALA A 144 -11.39 -19.04 -12.64
N VAL A 145 -11.18 -19.57 -13.85
CA VAL A 145 -12.27 -20.11 -14.69
C VAL A 145 -13.01 -21.25 -14.00
N GLY A 146 -12.28 -22.16 -13.34
CA GLY A 146 -12.90 -23.25 -12.57
C GLY A 146 -13.69 -22.77 -11.34
N TYR A 147 -13.26 -21.68 -10.70
CA TYR A 147 -14.03 -21.08 -9.63
C TYR A 147 -15.35 -20.50 -10.16
N VAL A 148 -15.28 -19.72 -11.24
CA VAL A 148 -16.48 -19.07 -11.82
C VAL A 148 -17.49 -20.10 -12.32
N SER A 149 -17.03 -21.23 -12.88
CA SER A 149 -17.93 -22.29 -13.34
C SER A 149 -18.64 -23.04 -12.19
N THR A 150 -18.16 -22.90 -10.96
CA THR A 150 -18.73 -23.54 -9.76
C THR A 150 -19.38 -22.56 -8.79
N ASP A 151 -19.39 -21.27 -9.13
CA ASP A 151 -19.96 -20.20 -8.31
C ASP A 151 -21.48 -20.15 -8.48
N SER A 152 -22.20 -20.75 -7.53
CA SER A 152 -23.66 -20.71 -7.49
C SER A 152 -24.24 -19.31 -7.18
N ALA A 153 -23.40 -18.36 -6.76
CA ALA A 153 -23.77 -16.97 -6.48
C ALA A 153 -23.37 -16.01 -7.63
N PHE A 154 -23.15 -16.52 -8.84
CA PHE A 154 -22.83 -15.70 -10.00
C PHE A 154 -23.93 -14.67 -10.29
N THR A 155 -23.55 -13.40 -10.33
CA THR A 155 -24.42 -12.31 -10.81
C THR A 155 -23.61 -11.36 -11.70
N LEU A 156 -24.25 -10.83 -12.74
CA LEU A 156 -23.59 -9.87 -13.65
C LEU A 156 -23.07 -8.66 -12.87
N THR A 157 -23.85 -8.14 -11.93
CA THR A 157 -23.46 -7.01 -11.07
C THR A 157 -22.21 -7.29 -10.26
N ALA A 158 -22.14 -8.44 -9.57
CA ALA A 158 -20.98 -8.81 -8.77
C ALA A 158 -19.71 -8.91 -9.63
N TYR A 159 -19.81 -9.54 -10.80
CA TYR A 159 -18.68 -9.78 -11.68
C TYR A 159 -18.24 -8.51 -12.44
N SER A 160 -19.15 -7.59 -12.75
CA SER A 160 -18.79 -6.25 -13.23
C SER A 160 -17.99 -5.47 -12.19
N TRP A 161 -18.39 -5.51 -10.92
CA TRP A 161 -17.61 -4.92 -9.83
C TRP A 161 -16.27 -5.64 -9.63
N ALA A 162 -16.22 -6.96 -9.79
CA ALA A 162 -15.00 -7.74 -9.69
C ALA A 162 -13.97 -7.34 -10.75
N PHE A 163 -14.42 -7.15 -11.99
CA PHE A 163 -13.60 -6.67 -13.09
C PHE A 163 -13.14 -5.21 -12.87
N ALA A 164 -14.05 -4.31 -12.47
CA ALA A 164 -13.71 -2.92 -12.17
C ALA A 164 -12.66 -2.83 -11.04
N TYR A 165 -12.83 -3.64 -9.99
CA TYR A 165 -11.88 -3.78 -8.91
C TYR A 165 -10.53 -4.32 -9.40
N LEU A 166 -10.51 -5.35 -10.25
CA LEU A 166 -9.28 -5.92 -10.82
C LEU A 166 -8.48 -4.87 -11.62
N VAL A 167 -9.15 -4.06 -12.44
CA VAL A 167 -8.47 -2.98 -13.19
C VAL A 167 -7.90 -1.94 -12.23
N THR A 168 -8.72 -1.43 -11.31
CA THR A 168 -8.34 -0.33 -10.42
C THR A 168 -7.25 -0.73 -9.42
N ILE A 169 -7.29 -1.93 -8.86
CA ILE A 169 -6.23 -2.43 -7.97
C ILE A 169 -4.91 -2.64 -8.72
N THR A 170 -4.96 -3.09 -9.98
CA THR A 170 -3.75 -3.24 -10.81
C THR A 170 -3.11 -1.88 -11.05
N THR A 171 -3.91 -0.88 -11.43
CA THR A 171 -3.44 0.50 -11.62
C THR A 171 -2.91 1.09 -10.32
N GLU A 172 -3.59 0.87 -9.18
CA GLU A 172 -3.13 1.33 -7.85
C GLU A 172 -1.73 0.81 -7.55
N MET A 173 -1.52 -0.50 -7.67
CA MET A 173 -0.25 -1.13 -7.31
C MET A 173 0.92 -0.56 -8.12
N VAL A 174 0.73 -0.41 -9.44
CA VAL A 174 1.76 0.11 -10.35
C VAL A 174 2.02 1.59 -10.05
N TYR A 175 0.96 2.39 -9.95
CA TYR A 175 1.07 3.84 -9.84
C TYR A 175 1.58 4.28 -8.45
N ILE A 176 1.09 3.66 -7.36
CA ILE A 176 1.59 3.93 -6.00
C ILE A 176 3.07 3.57 -5.89
N LYS A 177 3.50 2.44 -6.47
CA LYS A 177 4.94 2.10 -6.49
C LYS A 177 5.74 3.15 -7.23
N HIS A 178 5.28 3.60 -8.40
CA HIS A 178 5.93 4.69 -9.13
C HIS A 178 6.04 5.96 -8.28
N MET A 179 4.97 6.39 -7.61
CA MET A 179 4.98 7.57 -6.75
C MET A 179 5.94 7.42 -5.57
N VAL A 180 5.95 6.25 -4.92
CA VAL A 180 6.83 5.95 -3.78
C VAL A 180 8.32 6.06 -4.15
N MET A 181 8.67 5.69 -5.39
CA MET A 181 10.05 5.74 -5.86
C MET A 181 10.49 7.12 -6.36
N ASN A 182 9.56 7.98 -6.82
CA ASN A 182 9.91 9.23 -7.52
C ASN A 182 9.62 10.53 -6.74
N LEU A 183 8.72 10.53 -5.76
CA LEU A 183 8.35 11.77 -5.04
C LEU A 183 9.33 12.20 -3.94
N GLY A 184 10.24 11.32 -3.52
CA GLY A 184 11.22 11.63 -2.47
C GLY A 184 10.65 11.80 -1.05
N LEU A 185 9.36 11.54 -0.83
CA LEU A 185 8.74 11.65 0.49
C LEU A 185 9.23 10.55 1.46
N ASN A 186 9.21 10.87 2.74
CA ASN A 186 9.38 9.88 3.78
C ASN A 186 8.08 9.04 3.95
N THR A 187 8.15 7.94 4.71
CA THR A 187 7.00 7.03 4.87
C THR A 187 5.79 7.75 5.48
N TRP A 188 5.99 8.55 6.52
CA TRP A 188 4.93 9.31 7.18
C TRP A 188 4.34 10.40 6.27
N GLY A 189 5.15 10.98 5.39
CA GLY A 189 4.70 11.85 4.30
C GLY A 189 3.72 11.10 3.39
N PHE A 190 4.07 9.92 2.88
CA PHE A 190 3.14 9.12 2.08
C PHE A 190 1.85 8.77 2.84
N VAL A 191 1.95 8.38 4.11
CA VAL A 191 0.77 8.11 4.96
C VAL A 191 -0.12 9.35 5.06
N PHE A 192 0.46 10.53 5.35
CA PHE A 192 -0.27 11.77 5.49
C PHE A 192 -0.96 12.19 4.18
N TYR A 193 -0.20 12.29 3.08
CA TYR A 193 -0.75 12.71 1.78
C TYR A 193 -1.82 11.75 1.27
N ASN A 194 -1.61 10.43 1.39
CA ASN A 194 -2.60 9.45 0.94
C ASN A 194 -3.90 9.56 1.73
N ASN A 195 -3.82 9.49 3.05
CA ASN A 195 -5.01 9.52 3.89
C ASN A 195 -5.74 10.87 3.83
N LEU A 196 -5.01 11.99 3.79
CA LEU A 196 -5.63 13.32 3.68
C LEU A 196 -6.36 13.49 2.33
N LEU A 197 -5.72 13.13 1.21
CA LEU A 197 -6.34 13.29 -0.10
C LEU A 197 -7.51 12.30 -0.29
N SER A 198 -7.39 11.07 0.22
CA SER A 198 -8.50 10.11 0.25
C SER A 198 -9.65 10.60 1.13
N LEU A 199 -9.38 11.24 2.27
CA LEU A 199 -10.41 11.86 3.10
C LEU A 199 -11.14 12.97 2.37
N MET A 200 -10.42 13.82 1.61
CA MET A 200 -11.04 14.90 0.82
C MET A 200 -11.98 14.37 -0.27
N MET A 201 -11.72 13.16 -0.79
CA MET A 201 -12.59 12.49 -1.75
C MET A 201 -13.79 11.79 -1.11
N ALA A 202 -13.70 11.44 0.18
CA ALA A 202 -14.71 10.62 0.84
C ALA A 202 -16.13 11.19 0.80
N PRO A 203 -16.37 12.51 1.03
CA PRO A 203 -17.71 13.08 0.96
C PRO A 203 -18.38 12.86 -0.41
N PHE A 204 -17.63 13.01 -1.51
CA PHE A 204 -18.17 12.82 -2.86
C PHE A 204 -18.73 11.41 -3.04
N PHE A 205 -17.97 10.39 -2.62
CA PHE A 205 -18.41 9.01 -2.71
C PHE A 205 -19.48 8.67 -1.67
N TRP A 206 -19.48 9.34 -0.52
CA TRP A 206 -20.51 9.18 0.50
C TRP A 206 -21.89 9.63 0.01
N PHE A 207 -21.95 10.73 -0.75
CA PHE A 207 -23.16 11.14 -1.46
C PHE A 207 -23.53 10.17 -2.58
N LEU A 208 -22.54 9.68 -3.34
CA LEU A 208 -22.78 8.76 -4.46
C LEU A 208 -23.34 7.40 -4.01
N THR A 209 -22.93 6.90 -2.85
CA THR A 209 -23.41 5.61 -2.32
C THR A 209 -24.79 5.68 -1.68
N GLY A 210 -25.29 6.88 -1.35
CA GLY A 210 -26.53 7.06 -0.61
C GLY A 210 -26.43 6.75 0.89
N GLU A 211 -25.26 6.31 1.37
CA GLU A 211 -25.01 5.99 2.79
C GLU A 211 -25.15 7.24 3.68
N ASN A 212 -25.11 8.45 3.10
CA ASN A 212 -25.40 9.69 3.79
C ASN A 212 -26.84 9.75 4.31
N VAL A 213 -27.81 9.25 3.56
CA VAL A 213 -29.23 9.20 3.97
C VAL A 213 -29.39 8.22 5.11
N GLU A 214 -28.80 7.02 4.99
CA GLU A 214 -28.86 5.96 6.01
C GLU A 214 -28.25 6.40 7.34
N VAL A 215 -27.09 7.09 7.32
CA VAL A 215 -26.44 7.62 8.53
C VAL A 215 -27.32 8.69 9.17
N VAL A 216 -27.84 9.62 8.38
CA VAL A 216 -28.66 10.72 8.92
C VAL A 216 -29.98 10.19 9.49
N ASP A 217 -30.61 9.22 8.85
CA ASP A 217 -31.83 8.60 9.36
C ASP A 217 -31.59 7.77 10.62
N ALA A 218 -30.44 7.10 10.72
CA ALA A 218 -30.02 6.43 11.95
C ALA A 218 -29.75 7.42 13.10
N LEU A 219 -29.11 8.57 12.81
CA LEU A 219 -28.90 9.62 13.81
C LEU A 219 -30.21 10.23 14.30
N ARG A 220 -31.22 10.37 13.43
CA ARG A 220 -32.56 10.88 13.80
C ARG A 220 -33.37 9.88 14.60
N SER A 221 -33.25 8.58 14.28
CA SER A 221 -33.99 7.50 14.96
C SER A 221 -33.36 7.07 16.29
N THR A 222 -32.05 7.29 16.45
CA THR A 222 -31.31 6.99 17.70
C THR A 222 -31.55 8.08 18.73
N SER A 223 -32.64 7.95 19.49
CA SER A 223 -33.09 8.90 20.52
C SER A 223 -32.57 8.61 21.93
N GLY A 224 -31.57 7.72 22.12
CA GLY A 224 -31.11 7.41 23.49
C GLY A 224 -29.80 6.64 23.71
N ASN A 225 -29.18 6.01 22.70
CA ASN A 225 -27.89 5.33 22.85
C ASN A 225 -26.98 5.63 21.66
N LEU A 226 -26.41 6.84 21.62
CA LEU A 226 -25.51 7.28 20.55
C LEU A 226 -24.15 6.58 20.54
N PHE A 227 -23.82 5.83 21.61
CA PHE A 227 -22.53 5.18 21.79
C PHE A 227 -22.71 3.76 22.32
N ASP A 228 -22.96 2.81 21.44
CA ASP A 228 -22.65 1.43 21.75
C ASP A 228 -21.13 1.30 21.91
N PHE A 229 -20.70 0.95 23.13
CA PHE A 229 -19.29 0.75 23.45
C PHE A 229 -18.65 -0.31 22.54
N SER A 230 -19.40 -1.33 22.13
CA SER A 230 -18.92 -2.35 21.19
C SER A 230 -18.60 -1.75 19.82
N ALA A 231 -19.54 -0.98 19.26
CA ALA A 231 -19.33 -0.27 18.01
C ALA A 231 -18.16 0.73 18.09
N PHE A 232 -18.09 1.53 19.16
CA PHE A 232 -17.00 2.47 19.37
C PHE A 232 -15.63 1.77 19.46
N ALA A 233 -15.53 0.68 20.21
CA ALA A 233 -14.30 -0.09 20.35
C ALA A 233 -13.88 -0.72 19.00
N ALA A 234 -14.82 -1.29 18.25
CA ALA A 234 -14.57 -1.89 16.95
C ALA A 234 -14.09 -0.86 15.92
N VAL A 235 -14.76 0.30 15.85
CA VAL A 235 -14.40 1.42 14.97
C VAL A 235 -13.03 2.00 15.35
N SER A 236 -12.77 2.19 16.65
CA SER A 236 -11.48 2.71 17.13
C SER A 236 -10.33 1.77 16.79
N LEU A 237 -10.51 0.45 17.02
CA LEU A 237 -9.52 -0.56 16.67
C LEU A 237 -9.27 -0.60 15.15
N SER A 238 -10.34 -0.51 14.36
CA SER A 238 -10.28 -0.40 12.90
C SER A 238 -9.46 0.83 12.46
N CYS A 239 -9.67 1.99 13.10
CA CYS A 239 -8.92 3.22 12.83
C CYS A 239 -7.43 3.10 13.17
N VAL A 240 -7.09 2.48 14.30
CA VAL A 240 -5.69 2.20 14.67
C VAL A 240 -5.04 1.30 13.63
N PHE A 241 -5.68 0.20 13.25
CA PHE A 241 -5.15 -0.69 12.22
C PHE A 241 -5.12 -0.05 10.82
N GLY A 242 -6.02 0.90 10.53
CA GLY A 242 -6.01 1.73 9.32
C GLY A 242 -4.75 2.60 9.23
N LEU A 243 -4.31 3.19 10.34
CA LEU A 243 -3.04 3.91 10.42
C LEU A 243 -1.84 2.95 10.28
N LEU A 244 -1.86 1.82 11.00
CA LEU A 244 -0.77 0.84 10.96
C LEU A 244 -0.57 0.25 9.57
N ILE A 245 -1.65 -0.17 8.89
CA ILE A 245 -1.56 -0.72 7.53
C ILE A 245 -1.05 0.33 6.54
N SER A 246 -1.44 1.60 6.71
CA SER A 246 -0.94 2.70 5.87
C SER A 246 0.56 2.85 6.04
N PHE A 247 1.04 2.89 7.29
CA PHE A 247 2.47 3.01 7.59
C PHE A 247 3.25 1.80 7.06
N PHE A 248 2.91 0.59 7.49
CA PHE A 248 3.63 -0.62 7.08
C PHE A 248 3.52 -0.88 5.58
N GLY A 249 2.39 -0.52 4.97
CA GLY A 249 2.19 -0.61 3.52
C GLY A 249 3.14 0.28 2.73
N PHE A 250 3.30 1.55 3.11
CA PHE A 250 4.28 2.43 2.45
C PHE A 250 5.72 2.08 2.82
N ALA A 251 5.97 1.74 4.09
CA ALA A 251 7.29 1.35 4.57
C ALA A 251 7.81 0.10 3.86
N ALA A 252 6.99 -0.94 3.75
CA ALA A 252 7.34 -2.16 3.03
C ALA A 252 7.53 -1.87 1.53
N ARG A 253 6.67 -1.08 0.88
CA ARG A 253 6.87 -0.67 -0.53
C ARG A 253 8.19 0.08 -0.74
N LYS A 254 8.71 0.81 0.26
CA LYS A 254 10.05 1.44 0.20
C LYS A 254 11.18 0.45 0.49
N ALA A 255 11.01 -0.43 1.47
CA ALA A 255 12.06 -1.30 1.99
C ALA A 255 12.31 -2.56 1.15
N VAL A 256 11.32 -3.00 0.37
CA VAL A 256 11.44 -4.19 -0.49
C VAL A 256 11.21 -3.88 -1.97
N SER A 257 11.75 -4.74 -2.83
CA SER A 257 11.44 -4.73 -4.26
C SER A 257 9.93 -4.93 -4.48
N ALA A 258 9.42 -4.49 -5.63
CA ALA A 258 8.02 -4.73 -6.00
C ALA A 258 7.68 -6.23 -5.95
N THR A 259 8.61 -7.07 -6.39
CA THR A 259 8.49 -8.53 -6.36
C THR A 259 8.36 -9.08 -4.93
N ALA A 260 9.23 -8.65 -4.02
CA ALA A 260 9.18 -9.10 -2.62
C ALA A 260 7.93 -8.59 -1.89
N PHE A 261 7.46 -7.38 -2.19
CA PHE A 261 6.20 -6.85 -1.64
C PHE A 261 4.99 -7.72 -2.05
N THR A 262 4.98 -8.17 -3.30
CA THR A 262 3.96 -9.12 -3.78
C THR A 262 4.03 -10.44 -3.01
N VAL A 263 5.21 -10.90 -2.52
CA VAL A 263 5.37 -12.21 -1.82
C VAL A 263 4.63 -12.15 -0.51
N THR A 264 4.88 -11.08 0.21
CA THR A 264 4.16 -10.76 1.43
C THR A 264 2.66 -10.73 1.18
N GLY A 265 2.24 -10.16 0.04
CA GLY A 265 0.84 -10.17 -0.39
C GLY A 265 0.25 -11.57 -0.57
N VAL A 266 0.98 -12.51 -1.17
CA VAL A 266 0.50 -13.90 -1.38
C VAL A 266 0.41 -14.67 -0.06
N VAL A 267 1.41 -14.56 0.82
CA VAL A 267 1.37 -15.19 2.16
C VAL A 267 0.19 -14.65 2.97
N ASN A 268 -0.03 -13.34 2.90
CA ASN A 268 -1.16 -12.68 3.56
C ASN A 268 -2.52 -13.16 3.02
N LYS A 269 -2.62 -13.55 1.74
CA LYS A 269 -3.85 -14.13 1.18
C LYS A 269 -4.18 -15.48 1.81
N PHE A 270 -3.20 -16.37 2.00
CA PHE A 270 -3.45 -17.65 2.69
C PHE A 270 -3.98 -17.44 4.10
N LEU A 271 -3.39 -16.50 4.84
CA LEU A 271 -3.84 -16.16 6.19
C LEU A 271 -5.26 -15.58 6.17
N THR A 272 -5.54 -14.67 5.23
CA THR A 272 -6.88 -14.08 5.04
C THR A 272 -7.92 -15.16 4.70
N VAL A 273 -7.61 -16.11 3.81
CA VAL A 273 -8.50 -17.22 3.43
C VAL A 273 -8.77 -18.12 4.64
N ALA A 274 -7.70 -18.56 5.34
CA ALA A 274 -7.83 -19.44 6.49
C ALA A 274 -8.72 -18.82 7.58
N ILE A 275 -8.54 -17.52 7.83
CA ILE A 275 -9.35 -16.77 8.77
C ILE A 275 -10.79 -16.61 8.27
N ASN A 276 -11.01 -16.29 6.99
CA ASN A 276 -12.34 -16.12 6.41
C ASN A 276 -13.17 -17.41 6.53
N VAL A 277 -12.58 -18.56 6.19
CA VAL A 277 -13.23 -19.88 6.32
C VAL A 277 -13.48 -20.25 7.78
N SER A 278 -12.58 -19.87 8.69
CA SER A 278 -12.73 -20.22 10.13
C SER A 278 -13.83 -19.43 10.85
N ILE A 279 -14.20 -18.25 10.35
CA ILE A 279 -15.12 -17.33 11.05
C ILE A 279 -16.47 -17.19 10.34
N TRP A 280 -16.58 -17.49 9.03
CA TRP A 280 -17.83 -17.28 8.27
C TRP A 280 -18.36 -18.54 7.59
N ASP A 281 -19.63 -18.84 7.83
CA ASP A 281 -20.34 -20.00 7.25
C ASP A 281 -20.65 -19.85 5.75
N LYS A 282 -20.57 -18.63 5.20
CA LYS A 282 -20.86 -18.34 3.78
C LYS A 282 -19.57 -18.24 2.98
N HIS A 283 -19.01 -19.39 2.62
CA HIS A 283 -17.82 -19.53 1.77
C HIS A 283 -18.14 -20.37 0.52
N ALA A 284 -17.19 -20.39 -0.42
CA ALA A 284 -17.27 -21.15 -1.65
C ALA A 284 -17.50 -22.65 -1.39
N SER A 285 -18.06 -23.32 -2.40
CA SER A 285 -18.19 -24.79 -2.40
C SER A 285 -16.82 -25.46 -2.27
N PRO A 286 -16.72 -26.73 -1.82
CA PRO A 286 -15.43 -27.42 -1.74
C PRO A 286 -14.66 -27.43 -3.05
N VAL A 287 -15.36 -27.55 -4.19
CA VAL A 287 -14.75 -27.45 -5.53
C VAL A 287 -14.24 -26.03 -5.80
N GLY A 288 -15.05 -25.01 -5.49
CA GLY A 288 -14.63 -23.62 -5.57
C GLY A 288 -13.40 -23.32 -4.70
N LEU A 289 -13.29 -23.94 -3.51
CA LEU A 289 -12.14 -23.79 -2.62
C LEU A 289 -10.88 -24.43 -3.21
N VAL A 290 -10.98 -25.59 -3.87
CA VAL A 290 -9.87 -26.20 -4.61
C VAL A 290 -9.42 -25.29 -5.76
N CYS A 291 -10.37 -24.75 -6.54
CA CYS A 291 -10.07 -23.79 -7.60
C CYS A 291 -9.38 -22.53 -7.06
N LEU A 292 -9.85 -22.01 -5.92
CA LEU A 292 -9.23 -20.90 -5.21
C LEU A 292 -7.77 -21.23 -4.83
N LEU A 293 -7.51 -22.41 -4.24
CA LEU A 293 -6.16 -22.85 -3.91
C LEU A 293 -5.26 -22.91 -5.16
N PHE A 294 -5.77 -23.42 -6.29
CA PHE A 294 -5.05 -23.39 -7.56
C PHE A 294 -4.67 -21.97 -7.99
N THR A 295 -5.57 -20.98 -7.86
CA THR A 295 -5.23 -19.58 -8.18
C THR A 295 -4.12 -19.02 -7.29
N ILE A 296 -4.12 -19.39 -6.01
CA ILE A 296 -3.12 -18.92 -5.06
C ILE A 296 -1.77 -19.59 -5.36
N VAL A 297 -1.75 -20.90 -5.63
CA VAL A 297 -0.55 -21.64 -6.04
C VAL A 297 0.02 -21.05 -7.33
N GLY A 298 -0.82 -20.76 -8.34
CA GLY A 298 -0.39 -20.07 -9.55
C GLY A 298 0.25 -18.71 -9.25
N GLY A 299 -0.30 -17.95 -8.30
CA GLY A 299 0.28 -16.70 -7.82
C GLY A 299 1.67 -16.88 -7.19
N VAL A 300 1.88 -17.92 -6.39
CA VAL A 300 3.18 -18.29 -5.83
C VAL A 300 4.18 -18.66 -6.94
N LEU A 301 3.75 -19.45 -7.92
CA LEU A 301 4.60 -19.86 -9.05
C LEU A 301 5.02 -18.66 -9.90
N TYR A 302 4.09 -17.76 -10.20
CA TYR A 302 4.36 -16.52 -10.95
C TYR A 302 5.40 -15.69 -10.25
N GLN A 303 5.24 -15.57 -8.94
CA GLN A 303 6.18 -14.86 -8.13
C GLN A 303 7.58 -15.47 -8.16
N GLN A 304 7.70 -16.79 -7.99
CA GLN A 304 8.99 -17.45 -8.07
C GLN A 304 9.65 -17.25 -9.44
N SER A 305 8.87 -17.27 -10.52
CA SER A 305 9.41 -17.08 -11.87
C SER A 305 9.95 -15.66 -12.11
N VAL A 306 9.36 -14.65 -11.50
CA VAL A 306 9.84 -13.25 -11.59
C VAL A 306 10.91 -12.91 -10.54
N THR A 307 11.11 -13.74 -9.52
CA THR A 307 12.14 -13.54 -8.46
C THR A 307 13.41 -14.36 -8.69
N GLY A 308 13.44 -15.23 -9.71
CA GLY A 308 14.57 -16.13 -9.97
C GLY A 308 15.88 -15.38 -10.32
N PRO A 309 17.04 -16.05 -10.20
CA PRO A 309 18.38 -15.47 -10.43
C PRO A 309 18.54 -14.76 -11.79
N ALA A 310 17.78 -15.19 -12.80
CA ALA A 310 17.79 -14.64 -14.15
C ALA A 310 17.13 -13.24 -14.28
N ASN A 311 16.34 -12.80 -13.29
CA ASN A 311 15.58 -11.53 -13.30
C ASN A 311 16.02 -10.57 -12.19
N ALA A 312 17.15 -10.83 -11.52
CA ALA A 312 17.69 -9.92 -10.51
C ALA A 312 18.05 -8.57 -11.17
N PRO A 313 17.61 -7.43 -10.62
CA PRO A 313 18.06 -6.13 -11.12
C PRO A 313 19.60 -6.05 -11.00
N PRO A 314 20.30 -5.42 -11.96
CA PRO A 314 21.73 -5.16 -11.82
C PRO A 314 21.96 -4.44 -10.49
N PRO A 315 23.04 -4.76 -9.75
CA PRO A 315 23.30 -4.15 -8.46
C PRO A 315 23.25 -2.64 -8.62
N GLN A 316 22.30 -1.99 -7.93
CA GLN A 316 22.30 -0.54 -7.77
C GLN A 316 23.69 -0.18 -7.25
N GLN A 317 24.45 0.59 -8.04
CA GLN A 317 25.66 1.23 -7.57
C GLN A 317 25.26 1.98 -6.30
N ARG A 318 25.62 1.43 -5.14
CA ARG A 318 25.89 2.25 -3.98
C ARG A 318 26.95 3.21 -4.48
N GLU A 319 26.62 4.48 -4.64
CA GLU A 319 27.63 5.52 -4.71
C GLU A 319 28.55 5.26 -3.51
N ALA A 320 29.74 4.76 -3.81
CA ALA A 320 30.80 4.68 -2.84
C ALA A 320 31.04 6.14 -2.46
N ILE A 321 30.61 6.52 -1.26
CA ILE A 321 31.06 7.75 -0.61
C ILE A 321 32.59 7.69 -0.72
N PRO A 322 33.23 8.58 -1.49
CA PRO A 322 34.69 8.62 -1.50
C PRO A 322 35.09 8.96 -0.08
N LEU A 323 35.81 8.03 0.57
CA LEU A 323 36.53 8.34 1.79
C LEU A 323 37.46 9.50 1.45
N VAL A 324 37.09 10.71 1.89
CA VAL A 324 37.97 11.87 1.86
C VAL A 324 39.18 11.49 2.70
N SER A 325 40.27 11.11 2.03
CA SER A 325 41.60 11.08 2.58
C SER A 325 41.98 12.51 2.96
N LYS A 326 41.75 12.87 4.23
CA LYS A 326 42.43 14.01 4.84
C LYS A 326 43.89 13.63 5.02
N GLN A 327 44.74 14.00 4.07
CA GLN A 327 46.10 14.51 4.31
C GLN A 327 46.63 15.05 2.98
N GLY A 328 46.83 16.36 2.89
CA GLY A 328 47.37 17.01 1.69
C GLY A 328 47.10 18.51 1.70
N ASP A 329 48.04 19.23 2.28
CA ASP A 329 48.64 20.46 1.74
C ASP A 329 47.75 21.71 1.60
N ILE A 330 48.05 22.66 2.49
CA ILE A 330 47.68 24.06 2.39
C ILE A 330 48.53 24.67 1.29
N GLU A 331 47.91 24.98 0.16
CA GLU A 331 48.44 25.90 -0.83
C GLU A 331 47.61 27.18 -0.73
N ASN A 332 48.27 28.32 -0.50
CA ASN A 332 47.75 29.64 -0.82
C ASN A 332 48.97 30.57 -0.92
N ASP A 333 49.51 30.61 -2.13
CA ASP A 333 50.29 31.75 -2.61
C ASP A 333 49.33 32.79 -3.20
N ILE A 334 49.80 34.03 -3.22
CA ILE A 334 49.19 35.26 -3.75
C ILE A 334 48.37 36.05 -2.72
N ASP A 335 49.08 36.88 -1.94
CA ASP A 335 48.73 38.29 -1.84
C ASP A 335 50.00 39.14 -2.05
N ASN A 336 49.84 40.15 -2.90
CA ASN A 336 50.88 41.03 -3.41
C ASN A 336 50.77 42.36 -2.66
N ASP A 337 51.80 42.78 -1.90
CA ASP A 337 52.31 44.15 -1.96
C ASP A 337 53.43 44.45 -0.94
N ASN A 338 54.52 45.01 -1.50
CA ASN A 338 55.37 46.07 -0.96
C ASN A 338 56.09 45.89 0.39
N LEU A 339 57.43 45.77 0.34
CA LEU A 339 58.38 46.82 0.79
C LEU A 339 59.84 46.29 0.86
N THR A 340 60.68 46.87 -0.01
CA THR A 340 62.06 47.37 0.25
C THR A 340 63.17 46.47 0.82
N GLY A 341 64.34 46.53 0.16
CA GLY A 341 65.67 46.29 0.76
C GLY A 341 66.42 45.11 0.15
N GLU A 342 67.11 45.26 -0.98
CA GLU A 342 68.52 45.66 -1.02
C GLU A 342 69.45 44.74 -0.20
N LYS A 343 70.07 43.73 -0.84
CA LYS A 343 71.54 43.63 -1.03
C LYS A 343 71.99 42.26 -1.51
N SER A 344 72.66 42.32 -2.66
CA SER A 344 73.74 41.41 -3.04
C SER A 344 74.88 41.46 -2.03
N ARG A 345 75.67 40.37 -1.99
CA ARG A 345 77.11 40.27 -1.72
C ARG A 345 77.60 39.72 -0.36
N LYS A 346 78.54 38.78 -0.54
CA LYS A 346 79.61 38.25 0.36
C LYS A 346 79.15 37.19 1.36
N GLY A 347 79.90 36.11 1.56
CA GLY A 347 81.21 35.69 1.06
C GLY A 347 81.50 34.28 1.56
#